data_AF-A0AAE2ACV3-F1
#
_entry.id   AF-A0AAE2ACV3-F1
#
_cell.length_a   1.000
_cell.length_b   1.000
_cell.length_c   1.000
_cell.angle_alpha   90.00
_cell.angle_beta   90.00
_cell.angle_gamma   90.00
#
_symmetry.space_group_name_H-M   'P 1'
#
loop_
_entity.id
_entity.type
_entity.pdbx_description
1 polymer ?
#
loop_
_entity_poly.entity_id
_entity_poly.type
_entity_poly.pdbx_seq_one_letter_code
_entity_poly.pdbx_strand_id
1 'polypeptide(L)'
;MKRLLLVLFAGLVLAGCATSGEDPLAPKTVNSVNLKRYQGTWYELARLPMYFQRNCAQSEARYSLKPDGNIAVYNRCLTADWKWEEVKGTAYPQVPGKTDKLWVEFDTWFSRLIPGVAKGQYWVLYVSDDYKTALVGDPSRRYLWLLSRTPTVNGVVREELLSKARQQGYDTTRLIWRASDQQMAKTSN
;
A
#
# COMPACT_ATOMS: atom_id res chain seq x y z
N MET A 1 -21.74 75.27 3.29
CA MET A 1 -21.94 74.49 2.04
C MET A 1 -20.74 73.55 1.85
N LYS A 2 -20.98 72.32 1.33
CA LYS A 2 -20.07 71.17 1.12
C LYS A 2 -19.96 70.22 2.34
N ARG A 3 -20.95 69.34 2.54
CA ARG A 3 -21.16 67.97 1.98
C ARG A 3 -20.18 66.92 2.54
N LEU A 4 -20.72 66.16 3.50
CA LEU A 4 -20.29 64.85 3.98
C LEU A 4 -20.06 63.85 2.84
N LEU A 5 -19.05 62.99 2.97
CA LEU A 5 -19.05 61.64 2.40
C LEU A 5 -18.18 60.72 3.26
N LEU A 6 -18.86 59.92 4.09
CA LEU A 6 -18.38 58.66 4.67
C LEU A 6 -18.07 57.68 3.53
N VAL A 7 -16.98 56.92 3.63
CA VAL A 7 -16.95 55.54 3.11
C VAL A 7 -16.14 54.66 4.07
N LEU A 8 -16.89 53.80 4.77
CA LEU A 8 -16.46 52.57 5.44
C LEU A 8 -15.62 51.71 4.48
N PHE A 9 -14.43 51.27 4.89
CA PHE A 9 -13.82 50.09 4.27
C PHE A 9 -14.06 48.88 5.19
N ALA A 10 -15.13 48.15 4.85
CA ALA A 10 -15.54 46.92 5.49
C ALA A 10 -14.50 45.80 5.25
N GLY A 11 -14.25 45.01 6.28
CA GLY A 11 -13.32 43.89 6.25
C GLY A 11 -13.70 42.83 5.22
N LEU A 12 -12.73 42.46 4.37
CA LEU A 12 -12.78 41.19 3.66
C LEU A 12 -12.24 40.09 4.59
N VAL A 13 -13.16 39.38 5.22
CA VAL A 13 -12.88 38.05 5.78
C VAL A 13 -12.73 37.10 4.60
N LEU A 14 -11.50 36.72 4.29
CA LEU A 14 -11.22 35.61 3.38
C LEU A 14 -11.64 34.31 4.07
N ALA A 15 -12.89 33.90 3.87
CA ALA A 15 -13.34 32.54 4.10
C ALA A 15 -12.75 31.64 3.01
N GLY A 16 -11.48 31.27 3.18
CA GLY A 16 -10.87 30.18 2.43
C GLY A 16 -11.47 28.86 2.90
N CYS A 17 -12.54 28.39 2.25
CA CYS A 17 -12.91 26.99 2.34
C CYS A 17 -11.78 26.16 1.70
N ALA A 18 -10.83 25.72 2.53
CA ALA A 18 -9.92 24.65 2.16
C ALA A 18 -10.74 23.36 2.05
N THR A 19 -11.35 23.13 0.88
CA THR A 19 -11.82 21.81 0.50
C THR A 19 -10.59 20.92 0.40
N SER A 20 -10.34 20.11 1.42
CA SER A 20 -9.49 18.93 1.38
C SER A 20 -10.16 17.88 0.47
N GLY A 21 -10.28 18.22 -0.83
CA GLY A 21 -10.77 17.30 -1.85
C GLY A 21 -9.69 16.28 -2.17
N GLU A 22 -10.06 15.00 -2.14
CA GLU A 22 -9.22 13.93 -2.66
C GLU A 22 -8.77 14.28 -4.09
N ASP A 23 -7.49 14.06 -4.40
CA ASP A 23 -6.97 14.24 -5.76
C ASP A 23 -7.82 13.38 -6.72
N PRO A 24 -8.58 13.99 -7.65
CA PRO A 24 -9.47 13.25 -8.55
C PRO A 24 -8.71 12.31 -9.49
N LEU A 25 -7.39 12.47 -9.60
CA LEU A 25 -6.50 11.61 -10.36
C LEU A 25 -5.86 10.52 -9.49
N ALA A 26 -6.13 10.44 -8.19
CA ALA A 26 -5.59 9.39 -7.35
C ALA A 26 -6.17 8.00 -7.73
N PRO A 27 -5.39 6.92 -7.55
CA PRO A 27 -5.90 5.56 -7.66
C PRO A 27 -7.11 5.32 -6.76
N LYS A 28 -8.10 4.59 -7.27
CA LYS A 28 -9.30 4.22 -6.51
C LYS A 28 -9.01 2.98 -5.65
N THR A 29 -9.52 3.00 -4.43
CA THR A 29 -9.45 1.88 -3.48
C THR A 29 -10.76 1.09 -3.46
N VAL A 30 -10.72 -0.12 -2.91
CA VAL A 30 -11.94 -0.84 -2.56
C VAL A 30 -12.60 -0.10 -1.41
N ASN A 31 -13.88 0.27 -1.50
CA ASN A 31 -14.51 1.15 -0.49
C ASN A 31 -14.39 0.63 0.97
N SER A 32 -14.28 -0.68 1.15
CA SER A 32 -14.01 -1.33 2.43
C SER A 32 -13.36 -2.70 2.23
N VAL A 33 -12.55 -3.09 3.21
CA VAL A 33 -11.91 -4.41 3.33
C VAL A 33 -12.41 -5.08 4.61
N ASN A 34 -12.81 -6.35 4.51
CA ASN A 34 -13.06 -7.19 5.68
C ASN A 34 -11.72 -7.69 6.24
N LEU A 35 -11.22 -7.01 7.27
CA LEU A 35 -9.91 -7.30 7.87
C LEU A 35 -9.80 -8.74 8.43
N LYS A 36 -10.90 -9.33 8.91
CA LYS A 36 -10.92 -10.73 9.37
C LYS A 36 -10.69 -11.72 8.24
N ARG A 37 -11.18 -11.42 7.03
CA ARG A 37 -10.91 -12.24 5.82
C ARG A 37 -9.55 -11.91 5.20
N TYR A 38 -9.05 -10.69 5.42
CA TYR A 38 -7.77 -10.22 4.89
C TYR A 38 -6.55 -10.70 5.69
N GLN A 39 -6.72 -11.04 6.98
CA GLN A 39 -5.65 -11.59 7.81
C GLN A 39 -5.05 -12.90 7.24
N GLY A 40 -3.92 -13.33 7.78
CA GLY A 40 -3.17 -14.50 7.31
C GLY A 40 -2.05 -14.13 6.33
N THR A 41 -1.49 -15.14 5.68
CA THR A 41 -0.35 -14.98 4.77
C THR A 41 -0.81 -14.58 3.37
N TRP A 42 -0.04 -13.68 2.77
CA TRP A 42 -0.11 -13.27 1.38
C TRP A 42 1.28 -13.39 0.76
N TYR A 43 1.37 -14.07 -0.36
CA TYR A 43 2.57 -14.15 -1.18
C TYR A 43 2.59 -12.98 -2.15
N GLU A 44 3.74 -12.32 -2.22
CA GLU A 44 4.00 -11.32 -3.26
C GLU A 44 4.27 -12.06 -4.57
N LEU A 45 3.38 -11.88 -5.55
CA LEU A 45 3.55 -12.40 -6.90
C LEU A 45 4.46 -11.48 -7.73
N ALA A 46 4.29 -10.18 -7.57
CA ALA A 46 5.08 -9.16 -8.24
C ALA A 46 5.03 -7.84 -7.48
N ARG A 47 6.01 -6.99 -7.72
CA ARG A 47 6.09 -5.63 -7.17
C ARG A 47 6.73 -4.65 -8.14
N LEU A 48 6.49 -3.36 -7.94
CA LEU A 48 7.34 -2.33 -8.55
C LEU A 48 8.72 -2.26 -7.87
N PRO A 49 9.77 -1.75 -8.54
CA PRO A 49 11.11 -1.67 -7.95
C PRO A 49 11.14 -0.77 -6.72
N MET A 50 11.56 -1.34 -5.58
CA MET A 50 11.60 -0.67 -4.28
C MET A 50 12.93 -0.90 -3.60
N TYR A 51 13.58 0.16 -3.11
CA TYR A 51 14.91 0.08 -2.50
C TYR A 51 14.95 -0.90 -1.31
N PHE A 52 13.92 -0.91 -0.47
CA PHE A 52 13.86 -1.77 0.72
C PHE A 52 13.56 -3.25 0.44
N GLN A 53 13.14 -3.62 -0.79
CA GLN A 53 12.94 -5.02 -1.21
C GLN A 53 13.85 -5.40 -2.39
N ARG A 54 14.95 -4.66 -2.62
CA ARG A 54 15.80 -4.85 -3.81
C ARG A 54 16.50 -6.22 -3.87
N ASN A 55 16.75 -6.83 -2.71
CA ASN A 55 17.41 -8.15 -2.62
C ASN A 55 16.42 -9.32 -2.51
N CYS A 56 15.11 -9.03 -2.40
CA CYS A 56 14.10 -10.06 -2.18
C CYS A 56 13.78 -10.81 -3.48
N ALA A 57 13.98 -12.13 -3.49
CA ALA A 57 13.58 -13.00 -4.59
C ALA A 57 12.18 -13.58 -4.37
N GLN A 58 11.85 -13.93 -3.13
CA GLN A 58 10.56 -14.49 -2.73
C GLN A 58 10.04 -13.83 -1.45
N SER A 59 9.06 -12.94 -1.57
CA SER A 59 8.49 -12.21 -0.41
C SER A 59 7.13 -12.76 0.01
N GLU A 60 6.82 -12.65 1.30
CA GLU A 60 5.48 -12.86 1.86
C GLU A 60 5.21 -11.89 3.01
N ALA A 61 3.93 -11.58 3.19
CA ALA A 61 3.43 -10.74 4.26
C ALA A 61 2.36 -11.50 5.05
N ARG A 62 2.47 -11.50 6.37
CA ARG A 62 1.48 -12.05 7.28
C ARG A 62 0.82 -10.94 8.06
N TYR A 63 -0.51 -10.88 7.97
CA TYR A 63 -1.33 -9.90 8.68
C TYR A 63 -2.09 -10.57 9.81
N SER A 64 -2.09 -9.96 11.00
CA SER A 64 -2.87 -10.44 12.15
C SER A 64 -3.66 -9.30 12.76
N LEU A 65 -4.98 -9.43 12.84
CA LEU A 65 -5.83 -8.44 13.48
C LEU A 65 -5.59 -8.44 15.00
N LYS A 66 -5.33 -7.27 15.58
CA LYS A 66 -5.11 -7.07 17.01
C LYS A 66 -6.43 -6.72 17.73
N PRO A 67 -6.51 -6.90 19.05
CA PRO A 67 -7.71 -6.55 19.83
C PRO A 67 -8.08 -5.05 19.79
N ASP A 68 -7.10 -4.17 19.58
CA ASP A 68 -7.27 -2.73 19.45
C ASP A 68 -7.78 -2.28 18.07
N GLY A 69 -8.02 -3.23 17.15
CA GLY A 69 -8.45 -2.96 15.78
C GLY A 69 -7.32 -2.66 14.79
N ASN A 70 -6.08 -2.53 15.26
CA ASN A 70 -4.92 -2.40 14.39
C ASN A 70 -4.51 -3.75 13.80
N ILE A 71 -3.61 -3.73 12.82
CA ILE A 71 -3.12 -4.93 12.14
C ILE A 71 -1.63 -5.08 12.41
N ALA A 72 -1.22 -6.20 12.99
CA ALA A 72 0.19 -6.57 13.02
C ALA A 72 0.63 -6.99 11.62
N VAL A 73 1.75 -6.44 11.16
CA VAL A 73 2.36 -6.75 9.87
C VAL A 73 3.68 -7.46 10.13
N TYR A 74 3.85 -8.62 9.52
CA TYR A 74 5.13 -9.33 9.50
C TYR A 74 5.48 -9.66 8.06
N ASN A 75 6.51 -9.01 7.54
CA ASN A 75 7.03 -9.27 6.21
C ASN A 75 8.32 -10.06 6.33
N ARG A 76 8.48 -11.07 5.47
CA ARG A 76 9.75 -11.75 5.29
C ARG A 76 10.01 -11.98 3.81
N CYS A 77 11.29 -12.00 3.44
CA CYS A 77 11.68 -12.40 2.10
C CYS A 77 12.92 -13.27 2.11
N LEU A 78 12.94 -14.23 1.21
CA LEU A 78 14.12 -15.03 0.90
C LEU A 78 14.90 -14.32 -0.21
N THR A 79 16.18 -14.07 0.03
CA THR A 79 17.10 -13.51 -0.97
C THR A 79 17.57 -14.59 -1.94
N ALA A 80 18.16 -14.19 -3.07
CA ALA A 80 18.80 -15.13 -4.00
C ALA A 80 19.90 -15.97 -3.35
N ASP A 81 20.53 -15.46 -2.28
CA ASP A 81 21.56 -16.16 -1.49
C ASP A 81 20.97 -17.06 -0.39
N TRP A 82 19.66 -17.35 -0.44
CA TRP A 82 18.97 -18.21 0.51
C TRP A 82 18.97 -17.71 1.96
N LYS A 83 19.07 -16.39 2.15
CA LYS A 83 18.98 -15.75 3.47
C LYS A 83 17.60 -15.14 3.66
N TRP A 84 17.09 -15.27 4.88
CA TRP A 84 15.85 -14.61 5.27
C TRP A 84 16.12 -13.19 5.78
N GLU A 85 15.40 -12.23 5.20
CA GLU A 85 15.27 -10.88 5.71
C GLU A 85 13.86 -10.70 6.25
N GLU A 86 13.70 -10.09 7.43
CA GLU A 86 12.42 -9.98 8.12
C GLU A 86 12.20 -8.60 8.73
N VAL A 87 10.94 -8.17 8.77
CA VAL A 87 10.54 -6.92 9.42
C VAL A 87 9.13 -7.02 10.00
N LYS A 88 8.97 -6.44 11.19
CA LYS A 88 7.68 -6.32 11.88
C LYS A 88 7.18 -4.89 11.79
N GLY A 89 5.88 -4.71 11.85
CA GLY A 89 5.24 -3.40 11.86
C GLY A 89 3.80 -3.45 12.29
N THR A 90 3.17 -2.29 12.28
CA THR A 90 1.75 -2.12 12.59
C THR A 90 1.09 -1.28 11.50
N ALA A 91 -0.08 -1.73 11.04
CA ALA A 91 -0.93 -0.98 10.15
C ALA A 91 -2.20 -0.51 10.86
N TYR A 92 -2.65 0.70 10.54
CA TYR A 92 -3.85 1.31 11.12
C TYR A 92 -4.56 2.20 10.10
N PRO A 93 -5.89 2.38 10.21
CA PRO A 93 -6.66 3.21 9.28
C PRO A 93 -6.15 4.65 9.15
N GLN A 94 -6.13 5.18 7.92
CA GLN A 94 -5.90 6.62 7.71
C GLN A 94 -7.09 7.48 8.15
N VAL A 95 -8.30 6.90 8.07
CA VAL A 95 -9.56 7.54 8.47
C VAL A 95 -10.32 6.56 9.38
N PRO A 96 -10.83 6.99 10.55
CA PRO A 96 -11.62 6.13 11.43
C PRO A 96 -12.81 5.50 10.69
N GLY A 97 -13.02 4.20 10.91
CA GLY A 97 -14.11 3.44 10.28
C GLY A 97 -13.88 3.03 8.81
N LYS A 98 -12.76 3.45 8.20
CA LYS A 98 -12.32 2.99 6.86
C LYS A 98 -11.25 1.91 7.00
N THR A 99 -11.16 1.02 6.01
CA THR A 99 -10.25 -0.15 6.07
C THR A 99 -9.48 -0.39 4.78
N ASP A 100 -9.59 0.53 3.82
CA ASP A 100 -9.03 0.44 2.48
C ASP A 100 -7.75 1.24 2.32
N LYS A 101 -7.62 2.34 3.07
CA LYS A 101 -6.41 3.16 3.17
C LYS A 101 -5.83 3.03 4.57
N LEU A 102 -4.62 2.49 4.65
CA LEU A 102 -3.90 2.27 5.90
C LEU A 102 -2.58 3.05 5.90
N TRP A 103 -2.17 3.49 7.09
CA TRP A 103 -0.77 3.80 7.37
C TRP A 103 -0.09 2.52 7.83
N VAL A 104 1.14 2.28 7.38
CA VAL A 104 1.98 1.16 7.83
C VAL A 104 3.26 1.72 8.40
N GLU A 105 3.58 1.33 9.62
CA GLU A 105 4.79 1.73 10.32
C GLU A 105 5.58 0.48 10.68
N PHE A 106 6.82 0.38 10.19
CA PHE A 106 7.71 -0.73 10.48
C PHE A 106 8.59 -0.44 11.68
N ASP A 107 8.88 -1.46 12.49
CA ASP A 107 9.66 -1.39 13.73
C ASP A 107 11.16 -1.36 13.45
N THR A 108 11.62 -0.34 12.73
CA THR A 108 13.03 -0.10 12.41
C THR A 108 13.73 0.73 13.50
N TRP A 109 15.07 0.70 13.52
CA TRP A 109 15.83 1.55 14.44
C TRP A 109 15.52 3.05 14.27
N PHE A 110 15.23 3.48 13.04
CA PHE A 110 14.91 4.87 12.71
C PHE A 110 13.52 5.29 13.19
N SER A 111 12.50 4.44 13.02
CA SER A 111 11.15 4.73 13.53
C SER A 111 11.08 4.71 15.05
N ARG A 112 11.98 3.96 15.72
CA ARG A 112 12.16 4.04 17.19
C ARG A 112 12.80 5.36 17.62
N LEU A 113 13.70 5.92 16.81
CA LEU A 113 14.39 7.18 17.11
C LEU A 113 13.48 8.40 16.88
N ILE A 114 12.64 8.37 15.83
CA ILE A 114 11.67 9.42 15.56
C ILE A 114 10.31 8.80 15.21
N PRO A 115 9.42 8.64 16.20
CA PRO A 115 8.10 8.05 15.99
C PRO A 115 7.26 8.85 14.99
N GLY A 116 6.56 8.17 14.08
CA GLY A 116 5.60 8.78 13.17
C GLY A 116 6.16 9.42 11.89
N VAL A 117 7.48 9.38 11.66
CA VAL A 117 8.10 10.00 10.46
C VAL A 117 8.21 9.03 9.28
N ALA A 118 8.23 7.72 9.53
CA ALA A 118 8.39 6.68 8.51
C ALA A 118 7.09 5.87 8.33
N LYS A 119 6.02 6.53 7.84
CA LYS A 119 4.75 5.88 7.53
C LYS A 119 4.65 5.57 6.03
N GLY A 120 4.48 4.30 5.69
CA GLY A 120 4.11 3.86 4.36
C GLY A 120 2.61 3.99 4.13
N GLN A 121 2.21 4.32 2.90
CA GLN A 121 0.82 4.24 2.48
C GLN A 121 0.52 2.83 1.95
N TYR A 122 -0.56 2.24 2.44
CA TYR A 122 -1.04 0.92 2.00
C TYR A 122 -2.49 1.07 1.59
N TRP A 123 -2.71 1.20 0.28
CA TRP A 123 -4.03 1.38 -0.31
C TRP A 123 -4.44 0.09 -1.01
N VAL A 124 -5.53 -0.53 -0.54
CA VAL A 124 -6.09 -1.73 -1.18
C VAL A 124 -6.89 -1.28 -2.40
N LEU A 125 -6.30 -1.45 -3.58
CA LEU A 125 -6.87 -1.03 -4.86
C LEU A 125 -7.89 -2.05 -5.38
N TYR A 126 -7.66 -3.32 -5.07
CA TYR A 126 -8.54 -4.43 -5.41
C TYR A 126 -8.33 -5.58 -4.41
N VAL A 127 -9.39 -6.32 -4.14
CA VAL A 127 -9.35 -7.64 -3.50
C VAL A 127 -10.43 -8.50 -4.16
N SER A 128 -10.14 -9.77 -4.44
CA SER A 128 -11.14 -10.69 -4.99
C SER A 128 -12.22 -11.01 -3.94
N ASP A 129 -13.42 -11.37 -4.38
CA ASP A 129 -14.56 -11.64 -3.48
C ASP A 129 -14.28 -12.79 -2.49
N ASP A 130 -13.43 -13.74 -2.90
CA ASP A 130 -12.97 -14.87 -2.10
C ASP A 130 -11.70 -14.57 -1.28
N TYR A 131 -11.15 -13.35 -1.37
CA TYR A 131 -9.93 -12.89 -0.67
C TYR A 131 -8.69 -13.73 -1.01
N LYS A 132 -8.63 -14.28 -2.23
CA LYS A 132 -7.47 -15.03 -2.72
C LYS A 132 -6.42 -14.18 -3.43
N THR A 133 -6.82 -13.06 -4.01
CA THR A 133 -5.89 -12.12 -4.66
C THR A 133 -6.18 -10.69 -4.25
N ALA A 134 -5.15 -9.85 -4.25
CA ALA A 134 -5.27 -8.45 -3.95
C ALA A 134 -4.27 -7.62 -4.74
N LEU A 135 -4.61 -6.36 -4.97
CA LEU A 135 -3.74 -5.34 -5.52
C LEU A 135 -3.61 -4.23 -4.49
N VAL A 136 -2.38 -3.91 -4.12
CA VAL A 136 -2.08 -2.89 -3.13
C VAL A 136 -1.08 -1.91 -3.70
N GLY A 137 -1.26 -0.62 -3.46
CA GLY A 137 -0.30 0.38 -3.88
C GLY A 137 -0.37 1.64 -3.06
N ASP A 138 0.13 2.72 -3.66
CA ASP A 138 0.12 4.06 -3.09
C ASP A 138 -0.36 5.11 -4.12
N PRO A 139 -0.83 6.29 -3.68
CA PRO A 139 -1.34 7.32 -4.57
C PRO A 139 -0.32 7.87 -5.56
N SER A 140 0.99 7.83 -5.26
CA SER A 140 2.03 8.30 -6.19
C SER A 140 2.31 7.33 -7.33
N ARG A 141 1.74 6.12 -7.29
CA ARG A 141 1.94 5.02 -8.25
C ARG A 141 3.38 4.50 -8.31
N ARG A 142 4.19 4.80 -7.30
CA ARG A 142 5.58 4.35 -7.21
C ARG A 142 5.70 3.01 -6.52
N TYR A 143 4.69 2.64 -5.74
CA TYR A 143 4.61 1.41 -4.98
C TYR A 143 3.38 0.60 -5.40
N LEU A 144 3.61 -0.66 -5.77
CA LEU A 144 2.57 -1.59 -6.17
C LEU A 144 3.01 -3.00 -5.78
N TRP A 145 2.06 -3.78 -5.27
CA TRP A 145 2.20 -5.20 -4.98
C TRP A 145 0.99 -5.95 -5.54
N LEU A 146 1.28 -7.05 -6.23
CA LEU A 146 0.30 -8.07 -6.60
C LEU A 146 0.41 -9.19 -5.58
N LEU A 147 -0.67 -9.45 -4.86
CA LEU A 147 -0.69 -10.40 -3.75
C LEU A 147 -1.61 -11.58 -4.05
N SER A 148 -1.23 -12.76 -3.55
CA SER A 148 -2.05 -13.97 -3.62
C SER A 148 -1.96 -14.80 -2.34
N ARG A 149 -2.99 -15.59 -2.04
CA ARG A 149 -2.94 -16.61 -0.98
C ARG A 149 -2.09 -17.81 -1.34
N THR A 150 -1.70 -17.96 -2.60
CA THR A 150 -0.80 -19.00 -3.10
C THR A 150 0.46 -18.38 -3.73
N PRO A 151 1.62 -19.07 -3.72
CA PRO A 151 2.86 -18.55 -4.29
C PRO A 151 2.82 -18.31 -5.81
N THR A 152 1.90 -18.98 -6.50
CA THR A 152 1.70 -18.86 -7.95
C THR A 152 0.21 -18.76 -8.27
N VAL A 153 -0.09 -18.18 -9.45
CA VAL A 153 -1.44 -18.07 -10.01
C VAL A 153 -1.39 -18.41 -11.50
N ASN A 154 -2.54 -18.77 -12.08
CA ASN A 154 -2.63 -19.03 -13.51
C ASN A 154 -2.57 -17.72 -14.33
N GLY A 155 -2.41 -17.85 -15.66
CA GLY A 155 -2.29 -16.70 -16.57
C GLY A 155 -3.50 -15.79 -16.59
N VAL A 156 -4.72 -16.32 -16.43
CA VAL A 156 -5.96 -15.52 -16.42
C VAL A 156 -6.02 -14.60 -15.21
N VAL A 157 -5.75 -15.14 -14.02
CA VAL A 157 -5.71 -14.36 -12.77
C VAL A 157 -4.58 -13.33 -12.80
N ARG A 158 -3.43 -13.69 -13.38
CA ARG A 158 -2.31 -12.77 -13.57
C ARG A 158 -2.71 -11.59 -14.46
N GLU A 159 -3.31 -11.84 -15.61
CA GLU A 159 -3.74 -10.77 -16.52
C GLU A 159 -4.86 -9.92 -15.93
N GLU A 160 -5.76 -10.51 -15.13
CA GLU A 160 -6.76 -9.75 -14.39
C GLU A 160 -6.10 -8.72 -13.45
N LEU A 161 -5.12 -9.14 -12.64
CA LEU A 161 -4.41 -8.23 -11.72
C LEU A 161 -3.65 -7.13 -12.49
N LEU A 162 -3.00 -7.49 -13.60
CA LEU A 162 -2.28 -6.53 -14.45
C LEU A 162 -3.22 -5.54 -15.12
N SER A 163 -4.38 -5.99 -15.59
CA SER A 163 -5.41 -5.12 -16.18
C SER A 163 -5.91 -4.11 -15.16
N LYS A 164 -6.24 -4.55 -13.94
CA LYS A 164 -6.66 -3.65 -12.86
C LYS A 164 -5.57 -2.64 -12.49
N ALA A 165 -4.31 -3.06 -12.41
CA ALA A 165 -3.20 -2.14 -12.14
C ALA A 165 -3.04 -1.07 -13.23
N ARG A 166 -3.11 -1.47 -14.52
CA ARG A 166 -3.04 -0.54 -15.65
C ARG A 166 -4.20 0.45 -15.68
N GLN A 167 -5.42 -0.01 -15.36
CA GLN A 167 -6.60 0.87 -15.26
C GLN A 167 -6.43 1.97 -14.20
N GLN A 168 -5.61 1.73 -13.17
CA GLN A 168 -5.29 2.71 -12.12
C GLN A 168 -4.06 3.58 -12.47
N GLY A 169 -3.42 3.34 -13.63
CA GLY A 169 -2.28 4.11 -14.14
C GLY A 169 -0.90 3.62 -13.69
N TYR A 170 -0.78 2.41 -13.14
CA TYR A 170 0.52 1.85 -12.78
C TYR A 170 1.26 1.31 -14.01
N ASP A 171 2.56 1.55 -14.08
CA ASP A 171 3.43 1.01 -15.13
C ASP A 171 3.81 -0.46 -14.85
N THR A 172 3.00 -1.39 -15.36
CA THR A 172 3.21 -2.81 -15.14
C THR A 172 4.41 -3.40 -15.90
N THR A 173 5.04 -2.65 -16.82
CA THR A 173 6.19 -3.13 -17.58
C THR A 173 7.45 -3.26 -16.73
N ARG A 174 7.49 -2.55 -15.60
CA ARG A 174 8.60 -2.51 -14.65
C ARG A 174 8.48 -3.51 -13.51
N LEU A 175 7.45 -4.35 -13.52
CA LEU A 175 7.21 -5.30 -12.44
C LEU A 175 8.35 -6.31 -12.30
N ILE A 176 8.84 -6.43 -11.07
CA ILE A 176 9.73 -7.50 -10.65
C ILE A 176 8.85 -8.65 -10.16
N TRP A 177 8.97 -9.81 -10.80
CA TRP A 177 8.20 -11.00 -10.47
C TRP A 177 8.90 -11.82 -9.41
N ARG A 178 8.10 -12.50 -8.57
CA ARG A 178 8.57 -13.52 -7.64
C ARG A 178 9.39 -14.57 -8.38
N ALA A 179 10.56 -14.90 -7.87
CA ALA A 179 11.37 -15.99 -8.40
C ALA A 179 10.66 -17.33 -8.18
N SER A 180 10.60 -18.16 -9.23
CA SER A 180 10.14 -19.53 -9.10
C SER A 180 11.14 -20.38 -8.32
N ASP A 181 10.68 -21.49 -7.76
CA ASP A 181 11.55 -22.41 -7.01
C ASP A 181 12.66 -22.96 -7.91
N GLN A 182 12.41 -23.12 -9.21
CA GLN A 182 13.43 -23.51 -10.19
C GLN A 182 14.50 -22.41 -10.38
N GLN A 183 14.10 -21.13 -10.36
CA GLN A 183 15.06 -20.02 -10.43
C GLN A 183 15.90 -19.95 -9.16
N MET A 184 15.28 -20.13 -7.99
CA MET A 184 15.98 -20.19 -6.71
C MET A 184 16.98 -21.35 -6.64
N ALA A 185 16.61 -22.54 -7.11
CA ALA A 185 17.52 -23.70 -7.11
C ALA A 185 18.80 -23.48 -7.94
N LYS A 186 18.77 -22.58 -8.94
CA LYS A 186 19.94 -22.25 -9.76
C LYS A 186 20.92 -21.30 -9.06
N THR A 187 20.48 -20.57 -8.03
CA THR A 187 21.35 -19.65 -7.28
C THR A 187 22.08 -20.33 -6.11
N SER A 188 21.78 -21.60 -5.85
CA SER A 188 22.43 -22.41 -4.80
C SER A 188 23.76 -23.06 -5.22
N ASN A 189 24.13 -22.96 -6.50
CA ASN A 189 25.37 -23.51 -7.08
C ASN A 189 26.37 -22.40 -7.39
#